data_AF-A0A1I1DBZ5-F1
#
_entry.id   AF-A0A1I1DBZ5-F1
#
_cell.length_a   1.000
_cell.length_b   1.000
_cell.length_c   1.000
_cell.angle_alpha   90.00
_cell.angle_beta   90.00
_cell.angle_gamma   90.00
#
_symmetry.space_group_name_H-M   'P 1'
#
loop_
_entity.id
_entity.type
_entity.pdbx_description
1 polymer ?
#
loop_
_entity_poly.entity_id
_entity_poly.type
_entity_poly.pdbx_seq_one_letter_code
_entity_poly.pdbx_strand_id
1 'polypeptide(L)'
;MQFGQGFFSKVKIMQKVKWRKQVLTIEAGSKYDQNTILIPSGKRVFAAAIGSKPKDQIINLGFDENGSEVETEMDLDFWKKNDTGKFLDGFKPLEYTGGSTLTLKLTATTDLTENFQVQVVFGIIDNDTTC
;
A
#
# COMPACT_ATOMS: atom_id res chain seq x y z
N MET A 1 42.62 -38.09 7.92
CA MET A 1 42.48 -37.08 9.00
C MET A 1 42.98 -35.78 8.39
N GLN A 2 42.26 -34.68 8.23
CA GLN A 2 41.15 -34.12 8.97
C GLN A 2 40.42 -33.10 8.06
N PHE A 3 39.09 -33.12 8.13
CA PHE A 3 38.15 -32.24 7.40
C PHE A 3 38.22 -30.79 7.87
N GLY A 4 37.83 -29.84 7.01
CA GLY A 4 37.45 -28.50 7.45
C GLY A 4 37.27 -27.44 6.37
N GLN A 5 36.53 -27.70 5.28
CA GLN A 5 36.01 -26.60 4.46
C GLN A 5 34.81 -25.95 5.18
N GLY A 6 35.07 -24.82 5.84
CA GLY A 6 34.03 -23.95 6.40
C GLY A 6 33.31 -23.19 5.29
N PHE A 7 32.33 -23.83 4.66
CA PHE A 7 31.37 -23.15 3.77
C PHE A 7 30.37 -22.39 4.65
N PHE A 8 30.68 -21.15 5.01
CA PHE A 8 29.66 -20.24 5.56
C PHE A 8 28.68 -19.89 4.43
N SER A 9 27.63 -20.70 4.32
CA SER A 9 26.45 -20.35 3.53
C SER A 9 25.86 -19.07 4.12
N LYS A 10 25.99 -17.96 3.39
CA LYS A 10 25.19 -16.76 3.65
C LYS A 10 23.73 -17.17 3.49
N VAL A 11 23.06 -17.53 4.59
CA VAL A 11 21.61 -17.65 4.61
C VAL A 11 21.09 -16.26 4.31
N LYS A 12 20.69 -16.02 3.06
CA LYS A 12 19.94 -14.83 2.68
C LYS A 12 18.62 -14.93 3.42
N ILE A 13 18.55 -14.30 4.60
CA ILE A 13 17.30 -14.18 5.35
C ILE A 13 16.37 -13.38 4.43
N MET A 14 15.49 -14.08 3.73
CA MET A 14 14.46 -13.41 2.95
C MET A 14 13.61 -12.63 3.94
N GLN A 15 13.64 -11.30 3.86
CA GLN A 15 12.77 -10.45 4.65
C GLN A 15 11.33 -10.94 4.48
N LYS A 16 10.72 -11.40 5.57
CA LYS A 16 9.36 -11.90 5.53
C LYS A 16 8.43 -10.70 5.41
N VAL A 17 7.94 -10.44 4.20
CA VAL A 17 6.94 -9.42 3.95
C VAL A 17 5.56 -10.01 4.27
N LYS A 18 4.83 -9.37 5.18
CA LYS A 18 3.40 -9.64 5.37
C LYS A 18 2.61 -8.76 4.43
N TRP A 19 1.60 -9.32 3.79
CA TRP A 19 0.74 -8.59 2.85
C TRP A 19 -0.66 -8.39 3.44
N ARG A 20 -1.22 -7.21 3.19
CA ARG A 20 -2.62 -6.87 3.46
C ARG A 20 -3.19 -6.18 2.23
N LYS A 21 -4.50 -6.32 2.01
CA LYS A 21 -5.19 -5.61 0.95
C LYS A 21 -6.57 -5.18 1.41
N GLN A 22 -7.04 -4.07 0.87
CA GLN A 22 -8.40 -3.57 1.06
C GLN A 22 -8.94 -3.08 -0.28
N VAL A 23 -10.23 -3.27 -0.51
CA VAL A 23 -10.93 -2.70 -1.65
C VAL A 23 -11.85 -1.59 -1.14
N LEU A 24 -11.82 -0.45 -1.82
CA LEU A 24 -12.76 0.65 -1.65
C LEU A 24 -13.64 0.73 -2.90
N THR A 25 -14.90 1.12 -2.72
CA THR A 25 -15.88 1.26 -3.80
C THR A 25 -16.63 2.57 -3.63
N ILE A 26 -16.43 3.53 -4.54
CA ILE A 26 -17.37 4.64 -4.69
C ILE A 26 -18.55 4.12 -5.50
N GLU A 27 -19.73 4.08 -4.89
CA GLU A 27 -20.97 3.71 -5.57
C GLU A 27 -21.41 4.81 -6.56
N ALA A 28 -22.13 4.40 -7.61
CA ALA A 28 -22.74 5.32 -8.56
C ALA A 28 -23.67 6.31 -7.83
N GLY A 29 -23.58 7.59 -8.16
CA GLY A 29 -24.27 8.68 -7.47
C GLY A 29 -23.59 9.16 -6.19
N SER A 30 -22.43 8.60 -5.82
CA SER A 30 -21.56 9.08 -4.75
C SER A 30 -20.24 9.62 -5.31
N LYS A 31 -19.53 10.37 -4.48
CA LYS A 31 -18.16 10.84 -4.72
C LYS A 31 -17.19 10.44 -3.62
N TYR A 32 -17.63 9.64 -2.65
CA TYR A 32 -16.85 9.32 -1.48
C TYR A 32 -17.10 7.88 -1.03
N ASP A 33 -16.02 7.22 -0.63
CA ASP A 33 -16.04 5.97 0.12
C ASP A 33 -14.93 5.96 1.17
N GLN A 34 -15.16 5.27 2.28
CA GLN A 34 -14.21 5.12 3.35
C GLN A 34 -14.25 3.71 3.90
N ASN A 35 -13.08 3.11 4.10
CA ASN A 35 -12.97 1.79 4.70
C ASN A 35 -11.80 1.75 5.69
N THR A 36 -11.79 0.75 6.56
CA THR A 36 -10.73 0.58 7.56
C THR A 36 -10.02 -0.75 7.38
N ILE A 37 -8.72 -0.78 7.69
CA ILE A 37 -7.91 -2.00 7.66
C ILE A 37 -6.94 -2.03 8.84
N LEU A 38 -6.85 -3.17 9.52
CA LEU A 38 -5.83 -3.40 10.54
C LEU A 38 -4.49 -3.75 9.85
N ILE A 39 -3.50 -2.88 10.03
CA ILE A 39 -2.13 -3.14 9.56
C ILE A 39 -1.31 -3.71 10.73
N PRO A 40 -0.77 -4.93 10.61
CA PRO A 40 0.13 -5.48 11.63
C PRO A 40 1.34 -4.58 11.84
N SER A 41 1.89 -4.57 13.05
CA SER A 41 3.14 -3.86 13.32
C SER A 41 4.29 -4.40 12.48
N GLY A 42 5.17 -3.50 12.06
CA GLY A 42 6.40 -3.77 11.33
C GLY A 42 7.41 -2.63 11.48
N LYS A 43 8.56 -2.76 10.82
CA LYS A 43 9.59 -1.72 10.75
C LYS A 43 9.35 -0.74 9.61
N ARG A 44 8.80 -1.22 8.50
CA ARG A 44 8.44 -0.41 7.33
C ARG A 44 7.13 -0.92 6.75
N VAL A 45 6.25 0.01 6.40
CA VAL A 45 5.03 -0.25 5.63
C VAL A 45 5.14 0.46 4.29
N PHE A 46 4.74 -0.22 3.24
CA PHE A 46 4.66 0.33 1.90
C PHE A 46 3.34 -0.02 1.26
N ALA A 47 2.80 0.87 0.44
CA ALA A 47 1.49 0.74 -0.17
C ALA A 47 1.53 0.96 -1.68
N ALA A 48 0.68 0.24 -2.40
CA ALA A 48 0.39 0.47 -3.80
C ALA A 48 -1.13 0.44 -3.99
N ALA A 49 -1.64 1.19 -4.95
CA ALA A 49 -3.05 1.19 -5.28
C ALA A 49 -3.26 1.02 -6.78
N ILE A 50 -4.34 0.33 -7.13
CA ILE A 50 -4.75 0.13 -8.52
C ILE A 50 -6.27 0.31 -8.64
N GLY A 51 -6.68 1.04 -9.67
CA GLY A 51 -8.07 1.23 -10.05
C GLY A 51 -8.15 1.74 -11.49
N SER A 52 -9.23 1.38 -12.17
CA SER A 52 -9.49 1.78 -13.56
C SER A 52 -10.30 3.06 -13.59
N LYS A 53 -9.64 4.21 -13.38
CA LYS A 53 -10.34 5.49 -13.25
C LYS A 53 -11.03 5.91 -14.57
N PRO A 54 -12.21 6.56 -14.51
CA PRO A 54 -12.81 7.19 -15.68
C PRO A 54 -11.88 8.26 -16.28
N LYS A 55 -11.92 8.43 -17.60
CA LYS A 55 -10.92 9.20 -18.38
C LYS A 55 -10.79 10.68 -17.96
N ASP A 56 -11.82 11.24 -17.33
CA ASP A 56 -11.90 12.67 -16.99
C ASP A 56 -12.23 12.91 -15.51
N GLN A 57 -11.90 11.96 -14.63
CA GLN A 57 -12.15 12.07 -13.19
C GLN A 57 -10.84 12.06 -12.40
N ILE A 58 -10.74 12.99 -11.45
CA ILE A 58 -9.69 12.97 -10.43
C ILE A 58 -10.25 12.18 -9.25
N ILE A 59 -9.58 11.08 -8.95
CA ILE A 59 -9.91 10.22 -7.81
C ILE A 59 -8.73 10.21 -6.87
N ASN A 60 -8.91 10.77 -5.67
CA ASN A 60 -7.89 10.88 -4.66
C ASN A 60 -7.98 9.71 -3.67
N LEU A 61 -6.82 9.18 -3.30
CA LEU A 61 -6.66 8.20 -2.23
C LEU A 61 -5.81 8.82 -1.12
N GLY A 62 -6.28 8.73 0.12
CA GLY A 62 -5.52 9.13 1.30
C GLY A 62 -5.69 8.16 2.46
N PHE A 63 -4.79 8.26 3.44
CA PHE A 63 -4.73 7.39 4.60
C PHE A 63 -4.69 8.20 5.89
N ASP A 64 -5.55 7.85 6.84
CA ASP A 64 -5.54 8.43 8.18
C ASP A 64 -5.34 7.35 9.24
N GLU A 65 -4.63 7.70 10.31
CA GLU A 65 -4.52 6.91 11.55
C GLU A 65 -5.12 7.72 12.69
N ASN A 66 -6.19 7.21 13.31
CA ASN A 66 -6.84 7.88 14.46
C ASN A 66 -7.20 9.36 14.20
N GLY A 67 -7.56 9.70 12.96
CA GLY A 67 -7.89 11.07 12.54
C GLY A 67 -6.71 11.97 12.23
N SER A 68 -5.47 11.45 12.30
CA SER A 68 -4.27 12.14 11.80
C SER A 68 -3.92 11.61 10.41
N GLU A 69 -3.58 12.52 9.49
CA GLU A 69 -3.15 12.14 8.14
C GLU A 69 -1.82 11.38 8.21
N VAL A 70 -1.80 10.17 7.63
CA VAL A 70 -0.59 9.36 7.42
C VAL A 70 -0.01 9.61 6.04
N GLU A 71 -0.88 9.77 5.05
CA GLU A 71 -0.51 10.10 3.69
C GLU A 71 -1.55 11.04 3.10
N THR A 72 -1.08 12.13 2.51
CA THR A 72 -1.92 13.14 1.86
C THR A 72 -2.76 12.55 0.74
N GLU A 73 -4.03 12.95 0.69
CA GLU A 73 -4.94 12.60 -0.40
C GLU A 73 -4.39 13.07 -1.75
N MET A 74 -4.11 12.11 -2.64
CA MET A 74 -3.54 12.39 -3.96
C MET A 74 -4.17 11.52 -5.06
N ASP A 75 -4.14 12.01 -6.30
CA ASP A 75 -4.72 11.31 -7.45
C ASP A 75 -4.16 9.88 -7.54
N LEU A 76 -5.06 8.93 -7.82
CA LEU A 76 -4.75 7.51 -7.94
C LEU A 76 -3.64 7.23 -8.97
N ASP A 77 -3.46 8.07 -9.98
CA ASP A 77 -2.36 7.95 -10.94
C ASP A 77 -0.98 8.07 -10.28
N PHE A 78 -0.84 8.83 -9.20
CA PHE A 78 0.40 8.89 -8.45
C PHE A 78 0.70 7.58 -7.73
N TRP A 79 -0.29 6.72 -7.51
CA TRP A 79 -0.14 5.41 -6.89
C TRP A 79 0.12 4.28 -7.89
N LYS A 80 -0.09 4.53 -9.18
CA LYS A 80 0.11 3.52 -10.23
C LYS A 80 1.59 3.22 -10.40
N LYS A 81 1.87 1.96 -10.70
CA LYS A 81 3.20 1.48 -11.07
C LYS A 81 3.72 2.30 -12.27
N ASN A 82 4.91 2.88 -12.17
CA ASN A 82 5.60 3.38 -13.36
C ASN A 82 6.04 2.18 -14.21
N ASP A 83 5.88 2.24 -15.53
CA ASP A 83 6.18 1.12 -16.44
C ASP A 83 7.67 0.75 -16.51
N THR A 84 8.51 1.40 -15.70
CA THR A 84 9.97 1.34 -15.70
C THR A 84 10.59 0.30 -14.77
N GLY A 85 9.82 -0.52 -14.03
CA GLY A 85 10.39 -1.26 -12.88
C GLY A 85 9.84 -2.64 -12.49
N LYS A 86 10.51 -3.25 -11.50
CA LYS A 86 10.16 -4.48 -10.75
C LYS A 86 8.82 -4.30 -10.02
N PHE A 87 8.19 -5.39 -9.58
CA PHE A 87 6.89 -5.37 -8.90
C PHE A 87 6.83 -4.42 -7.69
N LEU A 88 7.93 -4.27 -6.96
CA LEU A 88 8.03 -3.39 -5.79
C LEU A 88 8.19 -1.91 -6.14
N ASP A 89 8.52 -1.57 -7.39
CA ASP A 89 8.81 -0.18 -7.80
C ASP A 89 7.52 0.66 -7.90
N GLY A 90 6.35 0.01 -7.88
CA GLY A 90 5.05 0.67 -7.74
C GLY A 90 4.59 0.86 -6.30
N PHE A 91 5.36 0.42 -5.30
CA PHE A 91 5.01 0.60 -3.90
C PHE A 91 5.71 1.81 -3.30
N LYS A 92 4.93 2.66 -2.65
CA LYS A 92 5.41 3.84 -1.93
C LYS A 92 5.63 3.50 -0.46
N PRO A 93 6.76 3.90 0.15
CA PRO A 93 6.90 3.83 1.60
C PRO A 93 5.90 4.80 2.25
N LEU A 94 5.29 4.40 3.36
CA LEU A 94 4.47 5.28 4.18
C LEU A 94 5.26 5.73 5.40
N GLU A 95 5.02 6.94 5.89
CA GLU A 95 5.53 7.41 7.19
C GLU A 95 4.74 6.79 8.36
N TYR A 96 4.65 5.45 8.35
CA TYR A 96 3.82 4.65 9.24
C TYR A 96 4.42 3.26 9.47
N THR A 97 4.39 2.79 10.71
CA THR A 97 5.03 1.53 11.13
C THR A 97 4.07 0.37 11.35
N GLY A 98 2.76 0.55 11.14
CA GLY A 98 1.79 -0.49 11.47
C GLY A 98 1.46 -0.56 12.95
N GLY A 99 0.62 -1.54 13.32
CA GLY A 99 0.19 -1.80 14.69
C GLY A 99 -1.16 -1.19 15.04
N SER A 100 -1.82 -0.58 14.08
CA SER A 100 -3.09 0.13 14.26
C SER A 100 -4.00 -0.03 13.04
N THR A 101 -5.21 0.49 13.17
CA THR A 101 -6.18 0.55 12.09
C THR A 101 -5.94 1.82 11.28
N LEU A 102 -5.74 1.65 9.98
CA LEU A 102 -5.77 2.76 9.02
C LEU A 102 -7.18 2.93 8.48
N THR A 103 -7.56 4.18 8.32
CA THR A 103 -8.72 4.61 7.55
C THR A 103 -8.25 4.98 6.15
N LEU A 104 -8.79 4.31 5.14
CA LEU A 104 -8.57 4.60 3.74
C LEU A 104 -9.74 5.45 3.25
N LYS A 105 -9.44 6.56 2.57
CA LYS A 105 -10.44 7.49 2.02
C LYS A 105 -10.28 7.55 0.52
N LEU A 106 -11.40 7.39 -0.19
CA LEU A 106 -11.47 7.52 -1.63
C LEU A 106 -12.43 8.66 -1.98
N THR A 107 -11.92 9.70 -2.63
CA THR A 107 -12.66 10.92 -2.92
C THR A 107 -12.62 11.23 -4.41
N ALA A 108 -13.76 11.45 -5.03
CA ALA A 108 -13.89 11.93 -6.40
C ALA A 108 -14.23 13.43 -6.43
N THR A 109 -13.82 14.12 -7.48
CA THR A 109 -14.16 15.54 -7.68
C THR A 109 -15.65 15.78 -7.91
N THR A 110 -16.34 14.82 -8.52
CA THR A 110 -17.79 14.84 -8.76
C THR A 110 -18.39 13.47 -8.49
N ASP A 111 -19.71 13.40 -8.38
CA ASP A 111 -20.41 12.13 -8.25
C ASP A 111 -20.14 11.26 -9.48
N LEU A 112 -19.90 9.96 -9.25
CA LEU A 112 -19.58 9.01 -10.29
C LEU A 112 -20.86 8.47 -10.94
N THR A 113 -20.83 8.27 -12.25
CA THR A 113 -21.95 7.69 -13.00
C THR A 113 -22.01 6.16 -12.87
N GLU A 114 -20.90 5.53 -12.48
CA GLU A 114 -20.74 4.09 -12.35
C GLU A 114 -19.96 3.78 -11.08
N ASN A 115 -20.10 2.54 -10.58
CA ASN A 115 -19.32 2.08 -9.44
C ASN A 115 -17.83 2.05 -9.79
N PHE A 116 -17.01 2.62 -8.92
CA PHE A 116 -15.58 2.69 -9.10
C PHE A 116 -14.86 1.99 -7.95
N GLN A 117 -13.99 1.03 -8.28
CA GLN A 117 -13.26 0.24 -7.31
C GLN A 117 -11.76 0.52 -7.34
N VAL A 118 -11.17 0.60 -6.14
CA VAL A 118 -9.73 0.69 -5.95
C VAL A 118 -9.30 -0.42 -5.01
N GLN A 119 -8.30 -1.19 -5.42
CA GLN A 119 -7.60 -2.11 -4.53
C GLN A 119 -6.32 -1.44 -4.03
N VAL A 120 -6.18 -1.36 -2.72
CA VAL A 120 -4.96 -0.94 -2.04
C VAL A 120 -4.27 -2.16 -1.45
N VAL A 121 -2.96 -2.28 -1.65
CA VAL A 121 -2.12 -3.38 -1.15
C VAL A 121 -1.03 -2.80 -0.28
N PHE A 122 -0.88 -3.34 0.92
CA PHE A 122 0.17 -3.00 1.87
C PHE A 122 1.15 -4.16 2.00
N GLY A 123 2.44 -3.87 1.94
CA GLY A 123 3.50 -4.76 2.39
C GLY A 123 4.12 -4.25 3.68
N ILE A 124 4.33 -5.16 4.63
CA ILE A 124 4.86 -4.89 5.96
C ILE A 124 6.13 -5.72 6.15
N ILE A 125 7.26 -5.06 6.39
CA ILE A 125 8.55 -5.70 6.69
C ILE A 125 8.79 -5.68 8.19
N ASP A 126 8.93 -6.84 8.81
CA ASP A 126 9.13 -6.97 10.27
C ASP A 126 10.59 -6.75 10.71
N ASN A 127 11.57 -7.04 9.84
CA ASN A 127 13.01 -6.96 10.17
C ASN A 127 13.80 -6.33 9.03
N ASP A 128 14.43 -5.18 9.31
CA ASP A 128 15.49 -4.62 8.46
C ASP A 128 16.82 -5.10 9.04
N THR A 129 17.27 -6.28 8.63
CA THR A 129 18.63 -6.70 8.92
C THR A 129 19.51 -6.00 7.88
N THR A 130 19.97 -4.79 8.22
CA THR A 130 21.14 -4.21 7.56
C THR A 130 22.29 -5.19 7.76
N CYS A 131 22.71 -5.83 6.66
CA CYS A 131 23.96 -6.59 6.62
C CYS A 131 25.15 -5.64 6.58
#